data_AF-A0A1Q5TAX8-F1
#
_entry.id   AF-A0A1Q5TAX8-F1
#
_cell.length_a   1.000
_cell.length_b   1.000
_cell.length_c   1.000
_cell.angle_alpha   90.00
_cell.angle_beta   90.00
_cell.angle_gamma   90.00
#
_symmetry.space_group_name_H-M   'P 1'
#
loop_
_entity.id
_entity.type
_entity.pdbx_description
1 polymer ?
#
loop_
_entity_poly.entity_id
_entity_poly.type
_entity_poly.pdbx_seq_one_letter_code
_entity_poly.pdbx_strand_id
1 'polypeptide(L)'
;MRGLISYIAALGPLATPLIQATATIPSYVYDYAPLVWLHSQDAYRPGDIQAQLDHTTPQVNWTAIQGAPSPLTLNNLDQLNNLGNTSVYLTSHEGIAADPEPAWFRGITPDAQGRIGDATGCAIIVVDHGKGSVDAFYFYFYPYNKGDKVLGMEFGDHIGDWEHNMIRFANGTPEAIWFSQHASGQAFTYNALEKKGKRPIAYSGNGTHANYAVKGQHDHTIPGLNLPTGFLLDYTDRGILWDPTLNAYAYAYDPSTGVFTPSTADVPAAWLEFNGRWGDDQPPGEPSIFGEAKYVAGPDGPKFKGLDRVLVCPSKPCVVLPFRIFAE
;
A
#
# COMPACT_ATOMS: atom_id res chain seq x y z
N MET A 1 -2.14 54.72 -50.48
CA MET A 1 -2.32 53.25 -50.34
C MET A 1 -1.49 52.76 -49.16
N ARG A 2 -2.13 52.55 -48.00
CA ARG A 2 -1.56 51.80 -46.88
C ARG A 2 -2.63 50.77 -46.49
N GLY A 3 -2.35 49.50 -46.75
CA GLY A 3 -3.27 48.39 -46.47
C GLY A 3 -3.25 48.04 -44.99
N LEU A 4 -4.43 47.92 -44.39
CA LEU A 4 -4.62 47.23 -43.11
C LEU A 4 -4.56 45.72 -43.36
N ILE A 5 -3.73 45.01 -42.60
CA ILE A 5 -3.77 43.55 -42.49
C ILE A 5 -4.49 43.24 -41.19
N SER A 6 -5.70 42.71 -41.29
CA SER A 6 -6.44 42.14 -40.16
C SER A 6 -5.93 40.73 -39.89
N TYR A 7 -5.41 40.49 -38.69
CA TYR A 7 -5.15 39.13 -38.19
C TYR A 7 -6.46 38.55 -37.66
N ILE A 8 -6.95 37.51 -38.31
CA ILE A 8 -8.03 36.66 -37.79
C ILE A 8 -7.36 35.61 -36.90
N ALA A 9 -7.58 35.69 -35.59
CA ALA A 9 -7.21 34.64 -34.66
C ALA A 9 -8.17 33.45 -34.86
N ALA A 10 -7.64 32.32 -35.35
CA ALA A 10 -8.38 31.07 -35.38
C ALA A 10 -8.45 30.51 -33.95
N LEU A 11 -9.66 30.52 -33.38
CA LEU A 11 -9.95 29.80 -32.15
C LEU A 11 -9.93 28.30 -32.45
N GLY A 12 -8.97 27.58 -31.86
CA GLY A 12 -8.95 26.12 -31.87
C GLY A 12 -10.18 25.55 -31.13
N PRO A 13 -10.61 24.32 -31.45
CA PRO A 13 -11.77 23.72 -30.79
C PRO A 13 -11.51 23.61 -29.28
N LEU A 14 -12.47 24.10 -28.49
CA LEU A 14 -12.51 23.91 -27.04
C LEU A 14 -12.55 22.41 -26.75
N ALA A 15 -11.55 21.90 -26.03
CA ALA A 15 -11.56 20.54 -25.52
C ALA A 15 -12.77 20.39 -24.58
N THR A 16 -13.73 19.56 -24.95
CA THR A 16 -14.81 19.14 -24.06
C THR A 16 -14.16 18.42 -22.88
N PRO A 17 -14.38 18.83 -21.61
CA PRO A 17 -13.85 18.09 -20.49
C PRO A 17 -14.47 16.69 -20.52
N LEU A 18 -13.62 15.65 -20.61
CA LEU A 18 -14.06 14.28 -20.39
C LEU A 18 -14.63 14.23 -18.96
N ILE A 19 -15.92 13.92 -18.84
CA ILE A 19 -16.50 13.57 -17.54
C ILE A 19 -15.83 12.26 -17.15
N GLN A 20 -14.89 12.34 -16.21
CA GLN A 20 -14.27 11.15 -15.63
C GLN A 20 -15.36 10.36 -14.89
N ALA A 21 -15.55 9.10 -15.27
CA ALA A 21 -16.49 8.23 -14.58
C ALA A 21 -16.09 8.13 -13.10
N THR A 22 -17.07 8.20 -12.20
CA THR A 22 -16.86 8.07 -10.77
C THR A 22 -17.59 6.83 -10.25
N ALA A 23 -16.94 6.11 -9.35
CA ALA A 23 -17.48 4.91 -8.74
C ALA A 23 -18.22 5.23 -7.45
N THR A 24 -19.34 4.55 -7.20
CA THR A 24 -19.97 4.56 -5.88
C THR A 24 -19.37 3.44 -5.04
N ILE A 25 -18.70 3.80 -3.96
CA ILE A 25 -18.16 2.83 -3.00
C ILE A 25 -19.27 2.45 -2.01
N PRO A 26 -19.61 1.16 -1.86
CA PRO A 26 -20.67 0.75 -0.94
C PRO A 26 -20.37 1.18 0.50
N SER A 27 -21.35 1.72 1.22
CA SER A 27 -21.13 2.26 2.58
C SER A 27 -20.61 1.22 3.57
N TYR A 28 -20.98 -0.05 3.41
CA TYR A 28 -20.52 -1.13 4.27
C TYR A 28 -18.99 -1.34 4.19
N VAL A 29 -18.33 -0.92 3.10
CA VAL A 29 -16.87 -0.93 2.98
C VAL A 29 -16.26 -0.04 4.07
N TYR A 30 -16.85 1.13 4.34
CA TYR A 30 -16.40 2.01 5.41
C TYR A 30 -16.86 1.56 6.80
N ASP A 31 -18.11 1.08 6.93
CA ASP A 31 -18.67 0.63 8.21
C ASP A 31 -17.85 -0.51 8.86
N TYR A 32 -17.27 -1.37 8.01
CA TYR A 32 -16.54 -2.58 8.41
C TYR A 32 -15.02 -2.48 8.17
N ALA A 33 -14.51 -1.33 7.72
CA ALA A 33 -13.10 -1.13 7.43
C ALA A 33 -12.21 -1.42 8.66
N PRO A 34 -11.00 -1.99 8.48
CA PRO A 34 -10.09 -2.23 9.59
C PRO A 34 -9.67 -0.93 10.30
N LEU A 35 -9.38 -1.04 11.58
CA LEU A 35 -8.55 -0.09 12.34
C LEU A 35 -7.21 -0.76 12.60
N VAL A 36 -6.14 0.03 12.62
CA VAL A 36 -4.78 -0.50 12.76
C VAL A 36 -4.15 0.03 14.05
N TRP A 37 -3.76 -0.86 14.97
CA TRP A 37 -2.82 -0.51 16.02
C TRP A 37 -1.41 -0.53 15.43
N LEU A 38 -0.78 0.63 15.37
CA LEU A 38 0.65 0.75 15.09
C LEU A 38 1.42 0.42 16.36
N HIS A 39 2.53 -0.31 16.24
CA HIS A 39 3.34 -0.69 17.40
C HIS A 39 3.81 0.56 18.18
N SER A 40 3.80 0.48 19.51
CA SER A 40 4.04 1.62 20.41
C SER A 40 5.42 2.24 20.24
N GLN A 41 6.40 1.42 19.87
CA GLN A 41 7.79 1.84 19.63
C GLN A 41 8.14 2.01 18.16
N ASP A 42 7.18 1.83 17.24
CA ASP A 42 7.48 1.99 15.83
C ASP A 42 7.88 3.42 15.53
N ALA A 43 8.99 3.59 14.84
CA ALA A 43 9.44 4.91 14.42
C ALA A 43 9.02 5.20 12.97
N TYR A 44 8.55 4.20 12.23
CA TYR A 44 8.11 4.31 10.85
C TYR A 44 6.58 4.25 10.85
N ARG A 45 5.96 5.38 10.52
CA ARG A 45 4.50 5.56 10.60
C ARG A 45 3.92 5.63 9.17
N PRO A 46 2.59 5.52 9.01
CA PRO A 46 1.97 5.69 7.70
C PRO A 46 2.37 7.01 7.04
N GLY A 47 2.57 6.97 5.74
CA GLY A 47 3.07 8.11 4.96
C GLY A 47 2.04 8.63 3.97
N ASP A 48 2.26 9.85 3.47
CA ASP A 48 1.53 10.35 2.32
C ASP A 48 2.06 9.71 1.03
N ILE A 49 1.15 9.16 0.20
CA ILE A 49 1.52 8.48 -1.04
C ILE A 49 2.15 9.45 -2.05
N GLN A 50 1.69 10.70 -2.13
CA GLN A 50 2.29 11.71 -3.02
C GLN A 50 3.64 12.19 -2.49
N ALA A 51 3.81 12.35 -1.18
CA ALA A 51 5.09 12.75 -0.60
C ALA A 51 6.22 11.76 -0.93
N GLN A 52 5.93 10.46 -1.07
CA GLN A 52 6.91 9.49 -1.58
C GLN A 52 7.45 9.92 -2.96
N LEU A 53 6.58 10.39 -3.85
CA LEU A 53 6.98 10.84 -5.19
C LEU A 53 7.79 12.13 -5.12
N ASP A 54 7.42 13.04 -4.21
CA ASP A 54 8.11 14.31 -4.02
C ASP A 54 9.57 14.12 -3.56
N HIS A 55 9.87 13.02 -2.88
CA HIS A 55 11.20 12.65 -2.40
C HIS A 55 11.96 11.66 -3.28
N THR A 56 11.49 11.40 -4.51
CA THR A 56 12.12 10.42 -5.40
C THR A 56 12.45 10.97 -6.78
N THR A 57 13.42 10.33 -7.43
CA THR A 57 13.74 10.50 -8.85
C THR A 57 13.64 9.12 -9.50
N PRO A 58 12.79 8.91 -10.51
CA PRO A 58 12.69 7.62 -11.19
C PRO A 58 14.01 7.20 -11.84
N GLN A 59 14.46 5.97 -11.55
CA GLN A 59 15.69 5.42 -12.12
C GLN A 59 15.47 4.05 -12.77
N VAL A 60 16.31 3.75 -13.76
CA VAL A 60 16.53 2.40 -14.32
C VAL A 60 18.02 2.13 -14.25
N ASN A 61 18.42 0.97 -13.70
CA ASN A 61 19.82 0.62 -13.51
C ASN A 61 20.63 1.75 -12.84
N TRP A 62 20.13 2.26 -11.70
CA TRP A 62 20.79 3.32 -10.90
C TRP A 62 21.09 4.61 -11.69
N THR A 63 20.34 4.86 -12.77
CA THR A 63 20.47 6.05 -13.61
C THR A 63 19.12 6.73 -13.75
N ALA A 64 19.06 8.03 -13.51
CA ALA A 64 17.86 8.84 -13.65
C ALA A 64 17.30 8.78 -15.09
N ILE A 65 16.00 8.50 -15.19
CA ILE A 65 15.29 8.40 -16.47
C ILE A 65 15.19 9.78 -17.12
N GLN A 66 15.78 9.94 -18.31
CA GLN A 66 15.62 11.16 -19.09
C GLN A 66 14.21 11.27 -19.65
N GLY A 67 13.58 12.45 -19.51
CA GLY A 67 12.21 12.69 -19.97
C GLY A 67 11.11 12.15 -19.05
N ALA A 68 11.45 11.72 -17.83
CA ALA A 68 10.44 11.45 -16.81
C ALA A 68 9.62 12.72 -16.48
N PRO A 69 8.33 12.59 -16.15
CA PRO A 69 7.51 13.73 -15.73
C PRO A 69 8.13 14.47 -14.53
N SER A 70 8.08 15.80 -14.57
CA SER A 70 8.57 16.66 -13.49
C SER A 70 7.65 17.89 -13.35
N PRO A 71 6.92 18.06 -12.23
CA PRO A 71 6.93 17.20 -11.06
C PRO A 71 6.31 15.81 -11.33
N LEU A 72 6.80 14.81 -10.61
CA LEU A 72 6.21 13.48 -10.59
C LEU A 72 5.01 13.50 -9.62
N THR A 73 3.86 13.02 -10.09
CA THR A 73 2.61 13.08 -9.32
C THR A 73 1.81 11.80 -9.49
N LEU A 74 0.86 11.57 -8.60
CA LEU A 74 -0.06 10.44 -8.71
C LEU A 74 -0.92 10.44 -9.99
N ASN A 75 -1.01 11.57 -10.69
CA ASN A 75 -1.74 11.72 -11.95
C ASN A 75 -0.90 11.38 -13.21
N ASN A 76 0.42 11.22 -13.08
CA ASN A 76 1.30 10.99 -14.23
C ASN A 76 2.31 9.85 -14.02
N LEU A 77 2.24 9.14 -12.89
CA LEU A 77 3.19 8.08 -12.52
C LEU A 77 3.18 6.90 -13.51
N ASP A 78 2.03 6.58 -14.10
CA ASP A 78 1.87 5.55 -15.12
C ASP A 78 2.69 5.80 -16.39
N GLN A 79 3.03 7.06 -16.68
CA GLN A 79 3.84 7.42 -17.86
C GLN A 79 5.23 6.78 -17.79
N LEU A 80 5.75 6.50 -16.59
CA LEU A 80 7.01 5.79 -16.39
C LEU A 80 6.97 4.37 -16.96
N ASN A 81 5.79 3.79 -17.17
CA ASN A 81 5.66 2.48 -17.80
C ASN A 81 6.26 2.46 -19.22
N ASN A 82 6.20 3.59 -19.93
CA ASN A 82 6.77 3.74 -21.27
C ASN A 82 8.29 4.02 -21.25
N LEU A 83 8.87 4.27 -20.07
CA LEU A 83 10.27 4.70 -19.91
C LEU A 83 11.16 3.66 -19.19
N GLY A 84 10.60 2.49 -18.87
CA GLY A 84 11.32 1.42 -18.19
C GLY A 84 10.42 0.32 -17.64
N ASN A 85 9.11 0.56 -17.60
CA ASN A 85 8.11 -0.41 -17.16
C ASN A 85 8.42 -0.95 -15.75
N THR A 86 8.51 -2.27 -15.58
CA THR A 86 8.80 -2.94 -14.31
C THR A 86 10.23 -2.69 -13.80
N SER A 87 11.12 -2.15 -14.63
CA SER A 87 12.51 -1.85 -14.27
C SER A 87 12.69 -0.46 -13.68
N VAL A 88 11.61 0.32 -13.51
CA VAL A 88 11.64 1.65 -12.92
C VAL A 88 11.56 1.56 -11.40
N TYR A 89 12.45 2.26 -10.72
CA TYR A 89 12.48 2.40 -9.27
C TYR A 89 12.25 3.84 -8.88
N LEU A 90 11.38 4.08 -7.90
CA LEU A 90 11.17 5.39 -7.29
C LEU A 90 12.28 5.64 -6.25
N THR A 91 13.47 5.97 -6.77
CA THR A 91 14.68 6.08 -5.96
C THR A 91 14.69 7.38 -5.14
N SER A 92 14.88 7.28 -3.83
CA SER A 92 15.02 8.41 -2.90
C SER A 92 16.14 9.36 -3.34
N HIS A 93 15.94 10.65 -3.07
CA HIS A 93 16.97 11.67 -3.30
C HIS A 93 18.20 11.47 -2.39
N GLU A 94 18.00 10.95 -1.19
CA GLU A 94 19.04 10.71 -0.18
C GLU A 94 19.60 9.28 -0.22
N GLY A 95 18.76 8.31 -0.58
CA GLY A 95 19.09 6.88 -0.65
C GLY A 95 18.89 6.14 0.68
N ILE A 96 18.67 4.83 0.60
CA ILE A 96 18.29 3.97 1.73
C ILE A 96 19.31 3.91 2.88
N ALA A 97 20.58 4.18 2.60
CA ALA A 97 21.67 4.13 3.57
C ALA A 97 22.11 5.51 4.08
N ALA A 98 21.30 6.56 3.86
CA ALA A 98 21.63 7.93 4.27
C ALA A 98 21.79 8.08 5.80
N ASP A 99 22.81 8.84 6.20
CA ASP A 99 23.10 9.21 7.59
C ASP A 99 23.42 10.73 7.66
N PRO A 100 22.61 11.56 8.35
CA PRO A 100 21.43 11.17 9.12
C PRO A 100 20.28 10.64 8.25
N GLU A 101 19.47 9.74 8.82
CA GLU A 101 18.29 9.19 8.14
C GLU A 101 17.30 10.32 7.79
N PRO A 102 16.75 10.36 6.55
CA PRO A 102 15.80 11.38 6.15
C PRO A 102 14.54 11.38 7.01
N ALA A 103 14.14 12.55 7.51
CA ALA A 103 12.99 12.66 8.42
C ALA A 103 11.68 12.13 7.81
N TRP A 104 11.54 12.18 6.48
CA TRP A 104 10.35 11.72 5.78
C TRP A 104 10.17 10.19 5.81
N PHE A 105 11.24 9.41 6.06
CA PHE A 105 11.14 7.95 6.28
C PHE A 105 10.25 7.62 7.48
N ARG A 106 10.19 8.50 8.48
CA ARG A 106 9.43 8.29 9.72
C ARG A 106 7.91 8.40 9.53
N GLY A 107 7.44 8.86 8.38
CA GLY A 107 6.02 9.07 8.10
C GLY A 107 5.35 10.04 9.08
N ILE A 108 4.05 9.86 9.29
CA ILE A 108 3.21 10.78 10.06
C ILE A 108 2.55 10.03 11.20
N THR A 109 2.76 10.50 12.42
CA THR A 109 2.11 9.92 13.61
C THR A 109 0.61 10.26 13.61
N PRO A 110 -0.29 9.26 13.72
CA PRO A 110 -1.72 9.53 13.84
C PRO A 110 -2.07 10.39 15.06
N ASP A 111 -3.02 11.30 14.90
CA ASP A 111 -3.57 12.11 15.98
C ASP A 111 -4.50 11.32 16.91
N ALA A 112 -5.09 11.99 17.91
CA ALA A 112 -6.01 11.35 18.86
C ALA A 112 -7.30 10.78 18.22
N GLN A 113 -7.64 11.21 17.00
CA GLN A 113 -8.75 10.69 16.20
C GLN A 113 -8.30 9.56 15.26
N GLY A 114 -7.00 9.30 15.17
CA GLY A 114 -6.40 8.33 14.27
C GLY A 114 -6.19 8.86 12.85
N ARG A 115 -6.09 10.17 12.64
CA ARG A 115 -5.77 10.79 11.33
C ARG A 115 -4.29 11.10 11.22
N ILE A 116 -3.76 11.01 10.01
CA ILE A 116 -2.38 11.44 9.69
C ILE A 116 -2.36 12.86 9.09
N GLY A 117 -2.97 13.83 9.79
CA GLY A 117 -3.11 15.20 9.27
C GLY A 117 -3.94 15.26 7.99
N ASP A 118 -3.43 15.92 6.95
CA ASP A 118 -4.04 15.99 5.61
C ASP A 118 -3.46 14.95 4.64
N ALA A 119 -2.53 14.10 5.10
CA ALA A 119 -1.90 13.09 4.26
C ALA A 119 -2.86 11.95 3.92
N THR A 120 -2.67 11.36 2.75
CA THR A 120 -3.39 10.17 2.29
C THR A 120 -2.44 8.99 2.23
N GLY A 121 -2.51 8.13 3.25
CA GLY A 121 -1.69 6.91 3.38
C GLY A 121 -2.46 5.61 3.18
N CYS A 122 -3.69 5.72 2.68
CA CYS A 122 -4.59 4.59 2.47
C CYS A 122 -5.18 4.63 1.06
N ALA A 123 -5.25 3.46 0.43
CA ALA A 123 -6.04 3.24 -0.78
C ALA A 123 -7.05 2.10 -0.57
N ILE A 124 -8.32 2.41 -0.78
CA ILE A 124 -9.43 1.46 -0.71
C ILE A 124 -9.78 1.04 -2.14
N ILE A 125 -9.68 -0.25 -2.45
CA ILE A 125 -10.00 -0.79 -3.77
C ILE A 125 -11.10 -1.83 -3.64
N VAL A 126 -12.23 -1.59 -4.30
CA VAL A 126 -13.40 -2.47 -4.30
C VAL A 126 -13.48 -3.26 -5.59
N VAL A 127 -13.65 -4.57 -5.48
CA VAL A 127 -13.80 -5.50 -6.60
C VAL A 127 -15.14 -6.22 -6.45
N ASP A 128 -16.05 -5.99 -7.39
CA ASP A 128 -17.33 -6.71 -7.44
C ASP A 128 -17.18 -7.97 -8.29
N HIS A 129 -17.33 -9.13 -7.66
CA HIS A 129 -17.28 -10.45 -8.31
C HIS A 129 -18.65 -10.90 -8.83
N GLY A 130 -19.67 -10.06 -8.69
CA GLY A 130 -21.05 -10.35 -9.01
C GLY A 130 -21.75 -11.20 -7.93
N LYS A 131 -23.08 -11.36 -8.09
CA LYS A 131 -23.94 -12.15 -7.18
C LYS A 131 -23.81 -11.75 -5.70
N GLY A 132 -23.48 -10.48 -5.45
CA GLY A 132 -23.31 -9.92 -4.11
C GLY A 132 -21.98 -10.24 -3.45
N SER A 133 -21.04 -10.91 -4.12
CA SER A 133 -19.69 -11.14 -3.61
C SER A 133 -18.80 -9.92 -3.93
N VAL A 134 -18.33 -9.23 -2.91
CA VAL A 134 -17.47 -8.04 -3.07
C VAL A 134 -16.23 -8.19 -2.21
N ASP A 135 -15.06 -7.93 -2.77
CA ASP A 135 -13.83 -7.76 -2.00
C ASP A 135 -13.52 -6.28 -1.85
N ALA A 136 -13.21 -5.86 -0.63
CA ALA A 136 -12.63 -4.54 -0.39
C ALA A 136 -11.23 -4.70 0.18
N PHE A 137 -10.25 -4.18 -0.53
CA PHE A 137 -8.86 -4.10 -0.12
C PHE A 137 -8.61 -2.74 0.53
N TYR A 138 -7.85 -2.74 1.62
CA TYR A 138 -7.41 -1.55 2.35
C TYR A 138 -5.90 -1.58 2.37
N PHE A 139 -5.27 -0.85 1.45
CA PHE A 139 -3.82 -0.76 1.34
C PHE A 139 -3.31 0.36 2.24
N TYR A 140 -2.19 0.09 2.92
CA TYR A 140 -1.53 0.97 3.86
C TYR A 140 -0.14 1.28 3.33
N PHE A 141 0.17 2.57 3.22
CA PHE A 141 1.45 3.03 2.72
C PHE A 141 2.36 3.48 3.86
N TYR A 142 3.60 3.00 3.85
CA TYR A 142 4.66 3.45 4.74
C TYR A 142 5.86 3.93 3.89
N PRO A 143 6.49 5.07 4.20
CA PRO A 143 7.62 5.58 3.40
C PRO A 143 8.89 4.73 3.52
N TYR A 144 8.98 3.91 4.57
CA TYR A 144 10.14 3.08 4.86
C TYR A 144 9.69 1.86 5.63
N ASN A 145 10.18 0.68 5.24
CA ASN A 145 10.08 -0.56 5.97
C ASN A 145 11.42 -0.87 6.62
N LYS A 146 11.39 -1.10 7.93
CA LYS A 146 12.52 -1.62 8.67
C LYS A 146 12.34 -3.11 8.87
N GLY A 147 13.21 -3.89 8.26
CA GLY A 147 13.13 -5.34 8.28
C GLY A 147 13.51 -5.96 9.62
N ASP A 148 13.36 -7.28 9.68
CA ASP A 148 13.52 -8.05 10.92
C ASP A 148 14.96 -8.45 11.21
N LYS A 149 15.15 -8.95 12.43
CA LYS A 149 16.44 -9.45 12.89
C LYS A 149 16.50 -10.96 13.01
N VAL A 150 17.48 -11.56 12.34
CA VAL A 150 17.87 -12.97 12.53
C VAL A 150 19.23 -13.01 13.21
N LEU A 151 19.29 -13.62 14.39
CA LEU A 151 20.53 -13.68 15.20
C LEU A 151 21.17 -12.30 15.45
N GLY A 152 20.35 -11.25 15.55
CA GLY A 152 20.78 -9.87 15.77
C GLY A 152 21.20 -9.10 14.51
N MET A 153 21.23 -9.73 13.34
CA MET A 153 21.49 -9.10 12.05
C MET A 153 20.17 -8.70 11.38
N GLU A 154 20.11 -7.49 10.82
CA GLU A 154 18.91 -6.88 10.23
C GLU A 154 18.84 -7.16 8.72
N PHE A 155 17.65 -7.51 8.22
CA PHE A 155 17.40 -7.92 6.83
C PHE A 155 16.07 -7.38 6.31
N GLY A 156 16.03 -6.95 5.04
CA GLY A 156 14.79 -6.58 4.36
C GLY A 156 14.35 -5.12 4.55
N ASP A 157 15.28 -4.22 4.87
CA ASP A 157 15.01 -2.78 4.85
C ASP A 157 14.73 -2.33 3.42
N HIS A 158 13.65 -1.58 3.19
CA HIS A 158 13.36 -0.96 1.90
C HIS A 158 12.63 0.37 2.05
N ILE A 159 12.91 1.29 1.12
CA ILE A 159 12.12 2.52 0.97
C ILE A 159 10.79 2.15 0.33
N GLY A 160 9.71 2.77 0.81
CA GLY A 160 8.34 2.54 0.37
C GLY A 160 7.83 1.15 0.75
N ASP A 161 6.60 1.05 1.22
CA ASP A 161 6.02 -0.22 1.63
C ASP A 161 4.49 -0.23 1.48
N TRP A 162 3.96 -1.39 1.12
CA TRP A 162 2.54 -1.63 0.88
C TRP A 162 2.06 -2.88 1.60
N GLU A 163 1.41 -2.65 2.75
CA GLU A 163 0.69 -3.67 3.49
C GLU A 163 -0.81 -3.55 3.25
N HIS A 164 -1.59 -4.60 3.50
CA HIS A 164 -3.03 -4.54 3.31
C HIS A 164 -3.84 -5.57 4.09
N ASN A 165 -5.07 -5.16 4.36
CA ASN A 165 -6.16 -6.09 4.61
C ASN A 165 -7.06 -6.23 3.38
N MET A 166 -7.75 -7.36 3.27
CA MET A 166 -8.89 -7.50 2.36
C MET A 166 -10.06 -8.14 3.08
N ILE A 167 -11.24 -7.54 2.99
CA ILE A 167 -12.48 -8.11 3.54
C ILE A 167 -13.34 -8.59 2.37
N ARG A 168 -13.77 -9.86 2.45
CA ARG A 168 -14.79 -10.42 1.56
C ARG A 168 -16.17 -10.24 2.15
N PHE A 169 -17.09 -9.69 1.36
CA PHE A 169 -18.48 -9.47 1.70
C PHE A 169 -19.39 -10.36 0.85
N ALA A 170 -20.46 -10.86 1.46
CA ALA A 170 -21.61 -11.43 0.77
C ALA A 170 -22.84 -10.58 1.05
N ASN A 171 -23.41 -9.97 0.01
CA ASN A 171 -24.56 -9.06 0.09
C ASN A 171 -24.39 -7.97 1.16
N GLY A 172 -23.19 -7.38 1.25
CA GLY A 172 -22.84 -6.33 2.22
C GLY A 172 -22.55 -6.81 3.64
N THR A 173 -22.56 -8.12 3.90
CA THR A 173 -22.17 -8.71 5.19
C THR A 173 -20.74 -9.26 5.09
N PRO A 174 -19.81 -8.88 5.97
CA PRO A 174 -18.44 -9.39 5.92
C PRO A 174 -18.36 -10.85 6.37
N GLU A 175 -17.71 -11.70 5.56
CA GLU A 175 -17.57 -13.14 5.82
C GLU A 175 -16.17 -13.49 6.34
N ALA A 176 -15.13 -12.91 5.74
CA ALA A 176 -13.74 -13.21 6.05
C ALA A 176 -12.83 -12.01 5.78
N ILE A 177 -11.65 -12.03 6.38
CA ILE A 177 -10.60 -11.04 6.18
C ILE A 177 -9.28 -11.75 5.89
N TRP A 178 -8.46 -11.13 5.04
CA TRP A 178 -7.04 -11.43 4.82
C TRP A 178 -6.18 -10.37 5.52
N PHE A 179 -5.09 -10.80 6.16
CA PHE A 179 -4.02 -9.94 6.67
C PHE A 179 -2.73 -10.29 5.91
N SER A 180 -2.15 -9.32 5.20
CA SER A 180 -0.83 -9.51 4.58
C SER A 180 0.27 -9.56 5.64
N GLN A 181 1.24 -10.46 5.41
CA GLN A 181 2.42 -10.62 6.25
C GLN A 181 3.57 -10.93 5.30
N HIS A 182 4.43 -9.94 5.05
CA HIS A 182 5.55 -10.09 4.14
C HIS A 182 5.07 -10.59 2.75
N ALA A 183 5.68 -11.65 2.21
CA ALA A 183 5.28 -12.28 0.95
C ALA A 183 4.01 -13.18 1.05
N SER A 184 3.36 -13.28 2.21
CA SER A 184 2.22 -14.17 2.45
C SER A 184 1.18 -13.52 3.38
N GLY A 185 0.55 -14.30 4.26
CA GLY A 185 -0.42 -13.80 5.23
C GLY A 185 -1.33 -14.88 5.81
N GLN A 186 -2.36 -14.43 6.52
CA GLN A 186 -3.35 -15.29 7.16
C GLN A 186 -4.77 -14.80 6.89
N ALA A 187 -5.71 -15.75 6.71
CA ALA A 187 -7.13 -15.47 6.60
C ALA A 187 -7.89 -15.90 7.85
N PHE A 188 -8.91 -15.13 8.22
CA PHE A 188 -9.79 -15.43 9.34
C PHE A 188 -11.25 -15.23 8.94
N THR A 189 -12.15 -16.02 9.51
CA THR A 189 -13.58 -15.69 9.47
C THR A 189 -13.77 -14.34 10.19
N TYR A 190 -14.66 -13.50 9.67
CA TYR A 190 -14.84 -12.16 10.22
C TYR A 190 -15.24 -12.20 11.71
N ASN A 191 -16.06 -13.18 12.10
CA ASN A 191 -16.51 -13.38 13.47
C ASN A 191 -15.38 -13.71 14.47
N ALA A 192 -14.27 -14.31 14.02
CA ALA A 192 -13.16 -14.68 14.88
C ALA A 192 -12.40 -13.48 15.49
N LEU A 193 -12.52 -12.31 14.86
CA LEU A 193 -11.66 -11.16 15.12
C LEU A 193 -12.10 -10.32 16.31
N GLU A 194 -11.11 -9.69 16.96
CA GLU A 194 -11.36 -8.52 17.79
C GLU A 194 -11.90 -7.36 16.94
N LYS A 195 -12.84 -6.59 17.50
CA LYS A 195 -13.47 -5.45 16.83
C LYS A 195 -13.67 -4.27 17.78
N LYS A 196 -13.62 -3.06 17.24
CA LYS A 196 -14.17 -1.85 17.87
C LYS A 196 -15.48 -1.51 17.16
N GLY A 197 -16.60 -1.81 17.81
CA GLY A 197 -17.91 -1.79 17.15
C GLY A 197 -17.95 -2.84 16.03
N LYS A 198 -18.22 -2.39 14.79
CA LYS A 198 -18.23 -3.26 13.61
C LYS A 198 -16.83 -3.53 13.03
N ARG A 199 -15.86 -2.67 13.30
CA ARG A 199 -14.58 -2.60 12.60
C ARG A 199 -13.55 -3.56 13.20
N PRO A 200 -12.90 -4.43 12.41
CA PRO A 200 -11.90 -5.37 12.90
C PRO A 200 -10.61 -4.63 13.25
N ILE A 201 -9.88 -5.19 14.21
CA ILE A 201 -8.58 -4.68 14.62
C ILE A 201 -7.48 -5.46 13.90
N ALA A 202 -6.59 -4.72 13.23
CA ALA A 202 -5.30 -5.19 12.77
C ALA A 202 -4.19 -4.62 13.67
N TYR A 203 -3.11 -5.37 13.81
CA TYR A 203 -1.91 -4.97 14.52
C TYR A 203 -0.75 -4.94 13.54
N SER A 204 -0.09 -3.79 13.41
CA SER A 204 1.04 -3.59 12.51
C SER A 204 2.34 -3.97 13.21
N GLY A 205 3.19 -4.74 12.52
CA GLY A 205 4.55 -5.09 12.97
C GLY A 205 5.41 -3.86 13.19
N ASN A 206 6.31 -3.93 14.17
CA ASN A 206 7.23 -2.86 14.52
C ASN A 206 8.31 -2.67 13.43
N GLY A 207 8.09 -1.73 12.51
CA GLY A 207 9.00 -1.43 11.40
C GLY A 207 8.73 -2.25 10.13
N THR A 208 8.36 -3.52 10.28
CA THR A 208 8.04 -4.43 9.14
C THR A 208 6.64 -4.23 8.58
N HIS A 209 5.78 -3.58 9.36
CA HIS A 209 4.36 -3.29 9.08
C HIS A 209 3.45 -4.47 8.76
N ALA A 210 3.95 -5.71 8.70
CA ALA A 210 3.16 -6.91 8.50
C ALA A 210 1.92 -6.91 9.42
N ASN A 211 0.77 -7.27 8.87
CA ASN A 211 -0.51 -7.14 9.56
C ASN A 211 -0.91 -8.44 10.27
N TYR A 212 -1.32 -8.31 11.53
CA TYR A 212 -1.68 -9.44 12.38
C TYR A 212 -3.06 -9.27 13.01
N ALA A 213 -3.75 -10.39 13.23
CA ALA A 213 -5.08 -10.42 13.86
C ALA A 213 -5.02 -10.40 15.41
N VAL A 214 -3.82 -10.57 15.98
CA VAL A 214 -3.55 -10.56 17.43
C VAL A 214 -2.27 -9.78 17.69
N LYS A 215 -2.16 -9.21 18.89
CA LYS A 215 -0.91 -8.61 19.38
C LYS A 215 0.08 -9.70 19.78
N GLY A 216 1.35 -9.34 19.93
CA GLY A 216 2.39 -10.19 20.53
C GLY A 216 3.54 -10.47 19.58
N GLN A 217 4.10 -11.66 19.70
CA GLN A 217 5.19 -12.15 18.86
C GLN A 217 4.63 -13.01 17.72
N HIS A 218 5.19 -12.85 16.53
CA HIS A 218 4.79 -13.60 15.34
C HIS A 218 6.02 -14.13 14.59
N ASP A 219 6.37 -15.38 14.86
CA ASP A 219 7.35 -16.09 14.07
C ASP A 219 6.76 -16.40 12.69
N HIS A 220 7.53 -16.06 11.68
CA HIS A 220 7.20 -16.27 10.28
C HIS A 220 8.37 -16.92 9.53
N THR A 221 9.21 -17.67 10.26
CA THR A 221 10.27 -18.51 9.66
C THR A 221 9.69 -19.46 8.59
N ILE A 222 8.44 -19.90 8.77
CA ILE A 222 7.68 -20.65 7.76
C ILE A 222 6.57 -19.72 7.20
N PRO A 223 6.64 -19.32 5.92
CA PRO A 223 5.62 -18.44 5.33
C PRO A 223 4.19 -18.98 5.50
N GLY A 224 3.28 -18.11 5.96
CA GLY A 224 1.87 -18.44 6.20
C GLY A 224 1.60 -19.22 7.49
N LEU A 225 2.64 -19.56 8.27
CA LEU A 225 2.51 -20.16 9.60
C LEU A 225 3.02 -19.19 10.66
N ASN A 226 2.09 -18.62 11.41
CA ASN A 226 2.38 -17.74 12.54
C ASN A 226 2.54 -18.56 13.83
N LEU A 227 3.66 -18.41 14.55
CA LEU A 227 3.90 -19.04 15.85
C LEU A 227 4.31 -17.96 16.89
N PRO A 228 4.06 -18.16 18.20
CA PRO A 228 4.32 -17.13 19.21
C PRO A 228 5.81 -16.98 19.55
N THR A 229 6.66 -17.88 19.05
CA THR A 229 8.10 -17.91 19.32
C THR A 229 8.83 -18.55 18.13
N GLY A 230 10.04 -18.09 17.83
CA GLY A 230 10.87 -18.69 16.79
C GLY A 230 12.13 -17.88 16.51
N PHE A 231 12.61 -17.89 15.27
CA PHE A 231 13.92 -17.34 14.88
C PHE A 231 13.83 -16.03 14.11
N LEU A 232 12.67 -15.74 13.53
CA LEU A 232 12.39 -14.56 12.74
C LEU A 232 11.02 -14.04 13.18
N LEU A 233 11.03 -12.99 14.00
CA LEU A 233 9.89 -12.57 14.81
C LEU A 233 9.49 -11.13 14.51
N ASP A 234 8.21 -10.97 14.13
CA ASP A 234 7.52 -9.70 14.21
C ASP A 234 7.01 -9.43 15.63
N TYR A 235 6.89 -8.15 15.97
CA TYR A 235 6.37 -7.69 17.24
C TYR A 235 5.23 -6.69 17.03
N THR A 236 4.11 -6.96 17.69
CA THR A 236 2.91 -6.12 17.60
C THR A 236 2.33 -5.83 18.98
N ASP A 237 1.77 -4.63 19.16
CA ASP A 237 1.12 -4.24 20.41
C ASP A 237 0.02 -3.19 20.18
N ARG A 238 -0.56 -2.66 21.28
CA ARG A 238 -1.53 -1.55 21.23
C ARG A 238 -0.84 -0.21 21.46
N GLY A 239 -0.11 0.25 20.45
CA GLY A 239 0.51 1.57 20.45
C GLY A 239 -0.47 2.67 20.06
N ILE A 240 -0.32 3.20 18.85
CA ILE A 240 -1.12 4.32 18.34
C ILE A 240 -2.20 3.78 17.42
N LEU A 241 -3.46 4.15 17.68
CA LEU A 241 -4.58 3.72 16.83
C LEU A 241 -4.67 4.62 15.60
N TRP A 242 -4.52 4.02 14.43
CA TRP A 242 -4.73 4.66 13.15
C TRP A 242 -6.09 4.25 12.56
N ASP A 243 -6.79 5.21 11.98
CA ASP A 243 -7.99 4.98 11.18
C ASP A 243 -7.69 5.30 9.71
N PRO A 244 -7.36 4.28 8.89
CA PRO A 244 -7.00 4.49 7.49
C PRO A 244 -8.11 5.12 6.65
N THR A 245 -9.37 5.04 7.09
CA THR A 245 -10.51 5.54 6.31
C THR A 245 -10.75 7.03 6.43
N LEU A 246 -10.12 7.69 7.40
CA LEU A 246 -10.31 9.14 7.58
C LEU A 246 -9.67 9.93 6.44
N ASN A 247 -8.58 9.42 5.87
CA ASN A 247 -7.90 9.98 4.70
C ASN A 247 -7.50 8.84 3.76
N ALA A 248 -8.39 8.48 2.84
CA ALA A 248 -8.15 7.41 1.87
C ALA A 248 -8.56 7.84 0.46
N TYR A 249 -7.78 7.42 -0.52
CA TYR A 249 -8.29 7.33 -1.89
C TYR A 249 -9.14 6.08 -2.04
N ALA A 250 -10.24 6.16 -2.78
CA ALA A 250 -11.13 5.02 -2.98
C ALA A 250 -11.45 4.79 -4.46
N TYR A 251 -11.51 3.53 -4.84
CA TYR A 251 -11.65 3.09 -6.23
C TYR A 251 -12.54 1.86 -6.33
N ALA A 252 -13.25 1.73 -7.45
CA ALA A 252 -13.70 0.45 -7.95
C ALA A 252 -12.68 -0.08 -8.98
N TYR A 253 -12.42 -1.38 -8.98
CA TYR A 253 -11.57 -2.05 -9.96
C TYR A 253 -12.38 -3.11 -10.70
N ASP A 254 -12.35 -3.05 -12.03
CA ASP A 254 -12.95 -4.06 -12.90
C ASP A 254 -11.85 -5.02 -13.40
N PRO A 255 -11.81 -6.28 -12.92
CA PRO A 255 -10.78 -7.23 -13.31
C PRO A 255 -10.89 -7.67 -14.77
N SER A 256 -12.04 -7.48 -15.43
CA SER A 256 -12.22 -7.86 -16.84
C SER A 256 -11.60 -6.87 -17.81
N THR A 257 -11.54 -5.61 -17.43
CA THR A 257 -10.94 -4.51 -18.22
C THR A 257 -9.61 -4.05 -17.66
N GLY A 258 -9.30 -4.37 -16.41
CA GLY A 258 -8.12 -3.90 -15.69
C GLY A 258 -8.19 -2.44 -15.29
N VAL A 259 -9.38 -1.82 -15.28
CA VAL A 259 -9.53 -0.38 -15.08
C VAL A 259 -9.87 -0.03 -13.62
N PHE A 260 -9.15 0.94 -13.05
CA PHE A 260 -9.52 1.61 -11.81
C PHE A 260 -10.40 2.83 -12.08
N THR A 261 -11.57 2.88 -11.42
CA THR A 261 -12.49 4.02 -11.46
C THR A 261 -12.51 4.70 -10.09
N PRO A 262 -12.08 5.96 -9.97
CA PRO A 262 -12.02 6.64 -8.67
C PRO A 262 -13.40 7.00 -8.13
N SER A 263 -13.53 7.16 -6.82
CA SER A 263 -14.79 7.54 -6.16
C SER A 263 -15.24 8.97 -6.48
N THR A 264 -14.29 9.85 -6.77
CA THR A 264 -14.52 11.25 -7.14
C THR A 264 -13.53 11.67 -8.23
N ALA A 265 -13.83 12.74 -8.96
CA ALA A 265 -13.03 13.16 -10.13
C ALA A 265 -11.64 13.71 -9.78
N ASP A 266 -11.44 14.14 -8.53
CA ASP A 266 -10.18 14.69 -8.01
C ASP A 266 -9.22 13.62 -7.48
N VAL A 267 -9.67 12.37 -7.32
CA VAL A 267 -8.83 11.27 -6.86
C VAL A 267 -7.98 10.72 -8.02
N PRO A 268 -6.64 10.75 -7.91
CA PRO A 268 -5.75 10.31 -8.98
C PRO A 268 -5.80 8.79 -9.13
N ALA A 269 -5.96 8.26 -10.34
CA ALA A 269 -5.98 6.81 -10.59
C ALA A 269 -4.71 6.29 -11.29
N ALA A 270 -3.96 7.16 -11.98
CA ALA A 270 -2.81 6.78 -12.79
C ALA A 270 -1.73 6.06 -11.98
N TRP A 271 -1.48 6.45 -10.73
CA TRP A 271 -0.49 5.79 -9.89
C TRP A 271 -0.74 4.29 -9.64
N LEU A 272 -2.01 3.85 -9.63
CA LEU A 272 -2.34 2.43 -9.52
C LEU A 272 -1.88 1.64 -10.75
N GLU A 273 -1.71 2.31 -11.89
CA GLU A 273 -1.21 1.73 -13.13
C GLU A 273 0.31 1.67 -13.23
N PHE A 274 1.06 2.24 -12.28
CA PHE A 274 2.52 2.15 -12.30
C PHE A 274 3.00 0.69 -12.11
N ASN A 275 3.89 0.23 -13.00
CA ASN A 275 4.39 -1.15 -13.01
C ASN A 275 5.71 -1.35 -12.26
N GLY A 276 6.39 -0.26 -11.89
CA GLY A 276 7.70 -0.33 -11.27
C GLY A 276 7.65 -0.55 -9.75
N ARG A 277 8.75 -0.19 -9.10
CA ARG A 277 8.99 -0.36 -7.67
C ARG A 277 8.80 0.94 -6.90
N TRP A 278 8.08 0.87 -5.79
CA TRP A 278 7.88 1.93 -4.82
C TRP A 278 9.07 1.97 -3.86
N GLY A 279 10.20 2.51 -4.31
CA GLY A 279 11.42 2.63 -3.51
C GLY A 279 12.70 2.52 -4.33
N ASP A 280 13.82 2.51 -3.62
CA ASP A 280 15.16 2.27 -4.16
C ASP A 280 15.27 0.87 -4.78
N ASP A 281 16.20 0.70 -5.72
CA ASP A 281 16.69 -0.63 -6.07
C ASP A 281 17.69 -1.11 -5.02
N GLN A 282 17.83 -2.42 -4.88
CA GLN A 282 18.82 -2.99 -3.97
C GLN A 282 20.22 -2.44 -4.30
N PRO A 283 20.98 -1.92 -3.32
CA PRO A 283 22.30 -1.36 -3.59
C PRO A 283 23.23 -2.37 -4.30
N PRO A 284 24.02 -1.94 -5.31
CA PRO A 284 24.94 -2.83 -6.00
C PRO A 284 25.99 -3.40 -5.04
N GLY A 285 26.10 -4.73 -5.00
CA GLY A 285 27.06 -5.40 -4.12
C GLY A 285 26.64 -5.48 -2.65
N GLU A 286 25.37 -5.18 -2.34
CA GLU A 286 24.80 -5.37 -1.00
C GLU A 286 25.05 -6.82 -0.53
N PRO A 287 25.73 -7.01 0.62
CA PRO A 287 26.03 -8.35 1.11
C PRO A 287 24.76 -9.11 1.47
N SER A 288 24.68 -10.38 1.03
CA SER A 288 23.61 -11.28 1.46
C SER A 288 24.15 -12.35 2.41
N ILE A 289 23.43 -12.56 3.51
CA ILE A 289 23.69 -13.63 4.48
C ILE A 289 22.44 -14.52 4.50
N PHE A 290 22.60 -15.83 4.30
CA PHE A 290 21.49 -16.79 4.14
C PHE A 290 20.54 -16.49 2.97
N GLY A 291 20.99 -15.72 1.97
CA GLY A 291 20.17 -15.34 0.82
C GLY A 291 19.43 -14.02 1.00
N GLU A 292 19.48 -13.42 2.19
CA GLU A 292 18.82 -12.15 2.51
C GLU A 292 19.84 -11.02 2.63
N ALA A 293 19.50 -9.85 2.10
CA ALA A 293 20.30 -8.63 2.20
C ALA A 293 19.73 -7.70 3.27
N LYS A 294 20.56 -6.79 3.82
CA LYS A 294 20.05 -5.76 4.70
C LYS A 294 19.12 -4.84 3.93
N TYR A 295 19.63 -4.22 2.88
CA TYR A 295 18.85 -3.35 1.99
C TYR A 295 18.32 -4.14 0.79
N VAL A 296 17.03 -4.04 0.52
CA VAL A 296 16.38 -4.68 -0.63
C VAL A 296 15.60 -3.66 -1.45
N ALA A 297 15.18 -4.08 -2.64
CA ALA A 297 14.34 -3.26 -3.51
C ALA A 297 12.98 -2.97 -2.88
N GLY A 298 12.46 -1.75 -3.09
CA GLY A 298 11.08 -1.41 -2.75
C GLY A 298 10.05 -2.32 -3.46
N PRO A 299 8.84 -2.50 -2.90
CA PRO A 299 7.85 -3.42 -3.45
C PRO A 299 7.17 -2.86 -4.71
N ASP A 300 6.45 -3.73 -5.41
CA ASP A 300 5.45 -3.27 -6.40
C ASP A 300 4.17 -2.76 -5.72
N GLY A 301 3.35 -2.04 -6.51
CA GLY A 301 2.15 -1.37 -6.01
C GLY A 301 0.91 -2.28 -5.81
N PRO A 302 -0.21 -1.69 -5.35
CA PRO A 302 -1.44 -2.42 -5.00
C PRO A 302 -2.00 -3.36 -6.08
N LYS A 303 -1.89 -3.02 -7.37
CA LYS A 303 -2.46 -3.82 -8.45
C LYS A 303 -1.84 -5.22 -8.57
N PHE A 304 -0.65 -5.42 -8.02
CA PHE A 304 0.06 -6.70 -8.04
C PHE A 304 -0.32 -7.63 -6.88
N LYS A 305 -1.21 -7.20 -5.97
CA LYS A 305 -1.59 -7.96 -4.77
C LYS A 305 -2.79 -8.90 -4.98
N GLY A 306 -3.01 -9.34 -6.22
CA GLY A 306 -4.04 -10.33 -6.58
C GLY A 306 -5.47 -9.81 -6.39
N LEU A 307 -5.81 -8.68 -7.01
CA LEU A 307 -7.12 -8.04 -6.88
C LEU A 307 -8.28 -8.90 -7.41
N ASP A 308 -8.02 -9.79 -8.36
CA ASP A 308 -8.99 -10.69 -9.00
C ASP A 308 -9.06 -12.09 -8.35
N ARG A 309 -8.49 -12.25 -7.14
CA ARG A 309 -8.38 -13.57 -6.49
C ARG A 309 -9.74 -14.22 -6.21
N VAL A 310 -9.86 -15.49 -6.59
CA VAL A 310 -11.08 -16.30 -6.40
C VAL A 310 -11.34 -16.58 -4.91
N LEU A 311 -10.30 -16.78 -4.11
CA LEU A 311 -10.40 -17.08 -2.67
C LEU A 311 -9.93 -15.89 -1.84
N VAL A 312 -10.25 -15.88 -0.54
CA VAL A 312 -9.79 -14.84 0.39
C VAL A 312 -8.26 -14.79 0.44
N CYS A 313 -7.60 -15.95 0.39
CA CYS A 313 -6.15 -16.05 0.31
C CYS A 313 -5.68 -15.94 -1.15
N PRO A 314 -4.56 -15.27 -1.42
CA PRO A 314 -3.98 -15.21 -2.76
C PRO A 314 -3.31 -16.52 -3.18
N SER A 315 -2.91 -17.36 -2.22
CA SER A 315 -2.23 -18.64 -2.42
C SER A 315 -3.12 -19.85 -2.10
N LYS A 316 -2.68 -21.04 -2.52
CA LYS A 316 -3.33 -22.33 -2.22
C LYS A 316 -2.38 -23.24 -1.39
N PRO A 317 -2.89 -23.98 -0.39
CA PRO A 317 -4.28 -24.03 0.06
C PRO A 317 -4.71 -22.72 0.76
N CYS A 318 -5.97 -22.33 0.59
CA CYS A 318 -6.51 -21.20 1.35
C CYS A 318 -7.16 -21.70 2.63
N VAL A 319 -6.57 -21.35 3.76
CA VAL A 319 -7.05 -21.72 5.09
C VAL A 319 -7.63 -20.48 5.76
N VAL A 320 -8.94 -20.50 6.02
CA VAL A 320 -9.67 -19.43 6.71
C VAL A 320 -9.92 -19.88 8.15
N LEU A 321 -9.24 -19.26 9.10
CA LEU A 321 -9.26 -19.66 10.51
C LEU A 321 -10.53 -19.15 11.23
N PRO A 322 -11.29 -20.01 11.92
CA PRO A 322 -12.50 -19.61 12.64
C PRO A 322 -12.22 -19.06 14.06
N PHE A 323 -10.94 -19.00 14.45
CA PHE A 323 -10.48 -18.46 15.72
C PHE A 323 -9.14 -17.77 15.51
N ARG A 324 -8.81 -16.86 16.43
CA ARG A 324 -7.46 -16.30 16.54
C ARG A 324 -6.58 -17.31 17.28
N ILE A 325 -5.41 -17.60 16.72
CA ILE A 325 -4.39 -18.42 17.38
C ILE A 325 -3.43 -17.49 18.10
N PHE A 326 -3.04 -17.87 19.32
CA PHE A 326 -2.20 -17.12 20.26
C PHE A 326 -2.89 -15.89 20.87
N ALA A 327 -3.26 -16.07 22.13
CA ALA A 327 -3.60 -15.02 23.07
C ALA A 327 -2.86 -15.35 24.38
N GLU A 328 -2.06 -14.41 24.85
CA GLU A 328 -1.86 -14.20 26.29
C GLU A 328 -2.52 -12.86 26.67
#